data_AF-A0A6G3QHN1-F1
#
_entry.id   AF-A0A6G3QHN1-F1
#
_cell.length_a   1.000
_cell.length_b   1.000
_cell.length_c   1.000
_cell.angle_alpha   90.00
_cell.angle_beta   90.00
_cell.angle_gamma   90.00
#
_symmetry.space_group_name_H-M   'P 1'
#
loop_
_entity.id
_entity.type
_entity.pdbx_description
1 polymer ?
#
loop_
_entity_poly.entity_id
_entity_poly.type
_entity_poly.pdbx_seq_one_letter_code
_entity_poly.pdbx_strand_id
1 'polypeptide(L)'
;MNNLMSAGIHDAPRQSENAHVLAGRPLRPGSRLEDTARFSDDVWRLAPAIVQVQERTVVLNFPTIPARFRPATKRLFYALLCPELESPPGEDRPAIASVRTAFGEMKRLLTWLDAQWPADRIELSAISPADLDRYNRHLLTLFPHRDGTREAARAALRLLWRWRIHLGNDQLRFDPLDLDGWSEKRTQRGRENGTDRLPEGVLGPLLVWALRFIDDFAGQVALDRHRPKRIMKRHDPAIYPGEYITCVNDPAKALCEKARRGNGEGLPSHGGCLPLACRKVTLTPQNITAWQSEIVRIDGRVASRPTLPPRLRQLLESRRAEIVEFLTANGQEAVPA
;
A
#
# COMPACT_ATOMS: atom_id res chain seq x y z
N MET A 1 30.91 36.31 -35.82
CA MET A 1 30.68 35.39 -36.96
C MET A 1 30.97 33.98 -36.48
N ASN A 2 29.90 33.26 -36.16
CA ASN A 2 29.89 31.95 -35.53
C ASN A 2 30.29 30.86 -36.54
N ASN A 3 31.23 30.00 -36.19
CA ASN A 3 31.39 28.68 -36.79
C ASN A 3 31.07 27.62 -35.73
N LEU A 4 29.79 27.24 -35.70
CA LEU A 4 29.30 26.01 -35.09
C LEU A 4 29.40 24.92 -36.16
N MET A 5 30.47 24.12 -36.11
CA MET A 5 30.54 22.86 -36.85
C MET A 5 30.13 21.71 -35.93
N SER A 6 28.95 21.17 -36.25
CA SER A 6 28.51 19.78 -36.10
C SER A 6 29.20 18.91 -35.05
N ALA A 7 28.61 18.85 -33.85
CA ALA A 7 28.79 17.73 -32.95
C ALA A 7 28.12 16.49 -33.55
N GLY A 8 28.90 15.42 -33.69
CA GLY A 8 28.52 14.18 -34.34
C GLY A 8 27.34 13.46 -33.68
N ILE A 9 26.60 12.76 -34.54
CA ILE A 9 25.56 11.79 -34.22
C ILE A 9 26.19 10.73 -33.29
N HIS A 10 25.76 10.69 -32.02
CA HIS A 10 26.17 9.64 -31.09
C HIS A 10 25.61 8.29 -31.55
N ASP A 11 26.47 7.45 -32.13
CA ASP A 11 26.20 6.04 -32.36
C ASP A 11 26.01 5.37 -30.98
N ALA A 12 24.81 4.85 -30.72
CA ALA A 12 24.53 4.15 -29.47
C ALA A 12 25.50 2.96 -29.35
N PRO A 13 26.04 2.65 -28.16
CA PRO A 13 26.98 1.54 -28.01
C PRO A 13 26.34 0.27 -28.56
N ARG A 14 26.93 -0.31 -29.62
CA ARG A 14 26.55 -1.63 -30.11
C ARG A 14 26.69 -2.60 -28.95
N GLN A 15 25.56 -3.00 -28.38
CA GLN A 15 25.52 -3.95 -27.27
C GLN A 15 26.28 -5.20 -27.70
N SER A 16 27.26 -5.63 -26.91
CA SER A 16 28.05 -6.83 -27.21
C SER A 16 27.10 -8.00 -27.45
N GLU A 17 27.18 -8.64 -28.62
CA GLU A 17 26.26 -9.72 -29.01
C GLU A 17 26.29 -10.89 -28.02
N ASN A 18 27.40 -11.04 -27.30
CA ASN A 18 27.60 -12.06 -26.27
C ASN A 18 27.18 -11.62 -24.85
N ALA A 19 26.61 -10.43 -24.67
CA ALA A 19 26.18 -9.95 -23.36
C ALA A 19 24.99 -10.76 -22.84
N HIS A 20 25.02 -11.14 -21.56
CA HIS A 20 23.94 -11.85 -20.91
C HIS A 20 22.78 -10.91 -20.55
N VAL A 21 21.55 -11.29 -20.87
CA VAL A 21 20.37 -10.42 -20.76
C VAL A 21 19.91 -10.18 -19.32
N LEU A 22 20.41 -10.98 -18.37
CA LEU A 22 20.10 -10.87 -16.94
C LEU A 22 21.30 -10.39 -16.10
N ALA A 23 22.33 -9.84 -16.75
CA ALA A 23 23.50 -9.29 -16.05
C ALA A 23 23.08 -8.27 -14.98
N GLY A 24 23.57 -8.42 -13.75
CA GLY A 24 23.27 -7.55 -12.61
C GLY A 24 21.90 -7.79 -11.93
N ARG A 25 21.04 -8.68 -12.42
CA ARG A 25 19.77 -9.01 -11.73
C ARG A 25 19.93 -10.13 -10.71
N PRO A 26 19.15 -10.12 -9.60
CA PRO A 26 19.11 -11.23 -8.67
C PRO A 26 18.54 -12.47 -9.36
N LEU A 27 19.30 -13.57 -9.31
CA LEU A 27 18.91 -14.86 -9.88
C LEU A 27 18.41 -15.81 -8.78
N ARG A 28 17.62 -16.81 -9.17
CA ARG A 28 17.21 -17.90 -8.30
C ARG A 28 18.45 -18.68 -7.80
N PRO A 29 18.42 -19.20 -6.55
CA PRO A 29 19.43 -20.12 -6.07
C PRO A 29 19.64 -21.29 -7.05
N GLY A 30 20.89 -21.56 -7.43
CA GLY A 30 21.27 -22.62 -8.38
C GLY A 30 21.24 -22.22 -9.87
N SER A 31 20.83 -20.99 -10.21
CA SER A 31 20.96 -20.47 -11.58
C SER A 31 22.28 -19.70 -11.74
N ARG A 32 23.07 -20.01 -12.77
CA ARG A 32 24.29 -19.26 -13.12
C ARG A 32 23.99 -18.27 -14.23
N LEU A 33 24.67 -17.12 -14.22
CA LEU A 33 24.51 -16.10 -15.25
C LEU A 33 24.89 -16.62 -16.65
N GLU A 34 25.94 -17.44 -16.73
CA GLU A 34 26.44 -18.05 -17.98
C GLU A 34 25.42 -18.95 -18.69
N ASP A 35 24.48 -19.52 -17.94
CA ASP A 35 23.40 -20.38 -18.47
C ASP A 35 22.17 -19.57 -18.91
N THR A 36 22.20 -18.25 -18.75
CA THR A 36 21.10 -17.35 -19.16
C THR A 36 21.27 -16.90 -20.61
N ALA A 37 20.14 -16.53 -21.23
CA ALA A 37 20.10 -16.08 -22.61
C ALA A 37 21.04 -14.88 -22.87
N ARG A 38 21.61 -14.86 -24.07
CA ARG A 38 22.45 -13.78 -24.59
C ARG A 38 21.64 -12.81 -25.45
N PHE A 39 22.16 -11.62 -25.65
CA PHE A 39 21.54 -10.62 -26.51
C PHE A 39 21.31 -11.13 -27.93
N SER A 40 22.26 -11.89 -28.49
CA SER A 40 22.14 -12.52 -29.81
C SER A 40 20.96 -13.48 -29.92
N ASP A 41 20.57 -14.14 -28.83
CA ASP A 41 19.56 -15.20 -28.86
C ASP A 41 18.20 -14.66 -29.31
N ASP A 42 17.45 -15.51 -30.00
CA ASP A 42 16.10 -15.17 -30.48
C ASP A 42 15.01 -15.40 -29.42
N VAL A 43 15.33 -16.14 -28.37
CA VAL A 43 14.39 -16.48 -27.30
C VAL A 43 15.05 -16.27 -25.94
N TRP A 44 14.61 -15.25 -25.21
CA TRP A 44 15.13 -14.95 -23.87
C TRP A 44 14.25 -15.57 -22.79
N ARG A 45 14.80 -16.51 -22.03
CA ARG A 45 14.14 -17.16 -20.91
C ARG A 45 14.42 -16.38 -19.62
N LEU A 46 13.40 -15.79 -19.02
CA LEU A 46 13.53 -14.91 -17.84
C LEU A 46 13.22 -15.61 -16.52
N ALA A 47 12.81 -16.88 -16.56
CA ALA A 47 12.51 -17.68 -15.36
C ALA A 47 13.62 -17.65 -14.29
N PRO A 48 14.93 -17.66 -14.64
CA PRO A 48 16.01 -17.55 -13.65
C PRO A 48 15.96 -16.27 -12.80
N ALA A 49 15.36 -15.17 -13.29
CA ALA A 49 15.28 -13.89 -12.58
C ALA A 49 13.98 -13.69 -11.76
N ILE A 50 13.11 -14.71 -11.67
CA ILE A 50 11.83 -14.60 -10.94
C ILE A 50 11.94 -15.33 -9.61
N VAL A 51 12.27 -14.67 -8.50
CA VAL A 51 12.54 -15.36 -7.23
C VAL A 51 11.30 -16.08 -6.63
N GLN A 52 10.08 -15.68 -6.99
CA GLN A 52 8.85 -16.31 -6.50
C GLN A 52 8.48 -17.58 -7.31
N VAL A 53 8.19 -18.67 -6.60
CA VAL A 53 8.08 -20.05 -7.14
C VAL A 53 6.85 -20.29 -8.04
N GLN A 54 5.85 -19.41 -8.05
CA GLN A 54 4.54 -19.67 -8.66
C GLN A 54 4.36 -19.17 -10.10
N GLU A 55 5.31 -18.45 -10.70
CA GLU A 55 5.12 -17.93 -12.06
C GLU A 55 5.58 -18.92 -13.15
N ARG A 56 4.69 -19.09 -14.15
CA ARG A 56 4.88 -19.87 -15.38
C ARG A 56 6.13 -19.41 -16.15
N THR A 57 6.59 -20.23 -17.09
CA THR A 57 7.70 -19.93 -18.00
C THR A 57 7.56 -18.54 -18.66
N VAL A 58 8.31 -17.56 -18.14
CA VAL A 58 8.37 -16.21 -18.71
C VAL A 58 9.46 -16.17 -19.78
N VAL A 59 9.03 -15.98 -21.03
CA VAL A 59 9.90 -16.03 -22.21
C VAL A 59 9.60 -14.86 -23.14
N LEU A 60 10.63 -14.14 -23.59
CA LEU A 60 10.52 -13.18 -24.69
C LEU A 60 10.93 -13.87 -25.99
N ASN A 61 9.98 -14.05 -26.91
CA ASN A 61 10.20 -14.78 -28.18
C ASN A 61 10.20 -13.79 -29.34
N PHE A 62 11.39 -13.32 -29.74
CA PHE A 62 11.57 -12.29 -30.77
C PHE A 62 11.18 -12.71 -32.19
N PRO A 63 11.26 -14.00 -32.59
CA PRO A 63 10.68 -14.48 -33.84
C PRO A 63 9.19 -14.13 -34.03
N THR A 64 8.44 -13.93 -32.93
CA THR A 64 7.04 -13.51 -32.99
C THR A 64 6.82 -12.02 -33.28
N ILE A 65 7.91 -11.23 -33.31
CA ILE A 65 7.92 -9.83 -33.71
C ILE A 65 8.27 -9.76 -35.20
N PRO A 66 7.66 -8.85 -35.99
CA PRO A 66 8.02 -8.65 -37.38
C PRO A 66 9.52 -8.34 -37.56
N ALA A 67 10.15 -8.97 -38.56
CA ALA A 67 11.61 -9.01 -38.71
C ALA A 67 12.26 -7.63 -38.69
N ARG A 68 11.66 -6.64 -39.36
CA ARG A 68 12.14 -5.25 -39.43
C ARG A 68 12.27 -4.56 -38.07
N PHE A 69 11.43 -4.90 -37.10
CA PHE A 69 11.43 -4.25 -35.77
C PHE A 69 12.15 -5.04 -34.68
N ARG A 70 12.63 -6.26 -34.99
CA ARG A 70 13.31 -7.13 -34.01
C ARG A 70 14.54 -6.47 -33.38
N PRO A 71 15.45 -5.81 -34.13
CA PRO A 71 16.65 -5.22 -33.54
C PRO A 71 16.33 -4.13 -32.50
N ALA A 72 15.42 -3.22 -32.85
CA ALA A 72 14.96 -2.16 -31.94
C ALA A 72 14.27 -2.74 -30.69
N THR A 73 13.46 -3.77 -30.89
CA THR A 73 12.77 -4.46 -29.79
C THR A 73 13.77 -5.15 -28.86
N LYS A 74 14.78 -5.86 -29.39
CA LYS A 74 15.85 -6.47 -28.57
C LYS A 74 16.57 -5.39 -27.74
N ARG A 75 16.98 -4.28 -28.35
CA ARG A 75 17.63 -3.17 -27.62
C ARG A 75 16.76 -2.61 -26.49
N LEU A 76 15.47 -2.37 -26.76
CA LEU A 76 14.52 -1.90 -25.73
C LEU A 76 14.46 -2.87 -24.55
N PHE A 77 14.16 -4.13 -24.81
CA PHE A 77 13.95 -5.11 -23.74
C PHE A 77 15.24 -5.45 -22.99
N TYR A 78 16.39 -5.38 -23.66
CA TYR A 78 17.68 -5.49 -22.99
C TYR A 78 17.90 -4.33 -22.01
N ALA A 79 17.58 -3.09 -22.40
CA ALA A 79 17.68 -1.94 -21.51
C ALA A 79 16.76 -2.05 -20.28
N LEU A 80 15.54 -2.57 -20.47
CA LEU A 80 14.62 -2.83 -19.35
C LEU A 80 15.15 -3.89 -18.38
N LEU A 81 15.93 -4.85 -18.89
CA LEU A 81 16.40 -6.01 -18.12
C LEU A 81 17.77 -5.80 -17.47
N CYS A 82 18.66 -5.00 -18.03
CA CYS A 82 20.05 -4.89 -17.58
C CYS A 82 20.28 -3.69 -16.62
N PRO A 83 20.55 -3.96 -15.32
CA PRO A 83 20.97 -2.97 -14.33
C PRO A 83 22.17 -2.09 -14.65
N GLU A 84 23.04 -2.52 -15.55
CA GLU A 84 24.24 -1.77 -15.91
C GLU A 84 23.94 -0.64 -16.90
N LEU A 85 22.82 -0.73 -17.63
CA LEU A 85 22.38 0.33 -18.54
C LEU A 85 21.65 1.43 -17.78
N GLU A 86 22.01 2.68 -18.04
CA GLU A 86 21.41 3.86 -17.43
C GLU A 86 19.88 3.85 -17.57
N SER A 87 19.18 4.04 -16.46
CA SER A 87 17.71 4.22 -16.48
C SER A 87 17.40 5.70 -16.73
N PRO A 88 16.38 6.03 -17.55
CA PRO A 88 15.97 7.41 -17.75
C PRO A 88 15.63 8.11 -16.41
N PRO A 89 15.80 9.43 -16.30
CA PRO A 89 15.50 10.16 -15.06
C PRO A 89 14.06 9.93 -14.58
N GLY A 90 13.92 9.52 -13.31
CA GLY A 90 12.62 9.28 -12.67
C GLY A 90 11.95 7.94 -13.04
N GLU A 91 12.65 7.05 -13.75
CA GLU A 91 12.15 5.71 -14.07
C GLU A 91 12.86 4.63 -13.23
N ASP A 92 12.06 3.83 -12.53
CA ASP A 92 12.52 2.59 -11.91
C ASP A 92 12.55 1.46 -12.93
N ARG A 93 13.48 0.51 -12.74
CA ARG A 93 13.51 -0.68 -13.60
C ARG A 93 12.28 -1.56 -13.34
N PRO A 94 11.58 -2.00 -14.39
CA PRO A 94 10.38 -2.82 -14.22
C PRO A 94 10.70 -4.20 -13.67
N ALA A 95 9.75 -4.73 -12.90
CA ALA A 95 9.72 -6.14 -12.51
C ALA A 95 9.59 -7.04 -13.75
N ILE A 96 10.08 -8.29 -13.66
CA ILE A 96 10.09 -9.24 -14.79
C ILE A 96 8.68 -9.50 -15.34
N ALA A 97 7.67 -9.59 -14.47
CA ALA A 97 6.27 -9.73 -14.88
C ALA A 97 5.80 -8.53 -15.73
N SER A 98 6.14 -7.30 -15.33
CA SER A 98 5.82 -6.08 -16.08
C SER A 98 6.52 -6.04 -17.44
N VAL A 99 7.80 -6.46 -17.50
CA VAL A 99 8.54 -6.60 -18.76
C VAL A 99 7.82 -7.57 -19.70
N ARG A 100 7.32 -8.70 -19.19
CA ARG A 100 6.60 -9.67 -20.02
C ARG A 100 5.28 -9.13 -20.55
N THR A 101 4.51 -8.42 -19.72
CA THR A 101 3.27 -7.77 -20.15
C THR A 101 3.57 -6.73 -21.23
N ALA A 102 4.59 -5.89 -21.04
CA ALA A 102 5.03 -4.91 -22.02
C ALA A 102 5.46 -5.56 -23.35
N PHE A 103 6.10 -6.73 -23.32
CA PHE A 103 6.47 -7.47 -24.54
C PHE A 103 5.25 -7.93 -25.33
N GLY A 104 4.20 -8.42 -24.65
CA GLY A 104 2.95 -8.81 -25.30
C GLY A 104 2.27 -7.63 -26.00
N GLU A 105 2.24 -6.48 -25.35
CA GLU A 105 1.66 -5.26 -25.93
C GLU A 105 2.53 -4.65 -27.04
N MET A 106 3.87 -4.71 -26.89
CA MET A 106 4.79 -4.31 -27.96
C MET A 106 4.62 -5.17 -29.20
N LYS A 107 4.49 -6.50 -29.04
CA LYS A 107 4.18 -7.40 -30.16
C LYS A 107 2.91 -6.98 -30.89
N ARG A 108 1.84 -6.68 -30.15
CA ARG A 108 0.56 -6.24 -30.72
C ARG A 108 0.72 -4.98 -31.56
N LEU A 109 1.37 -3.97 -31.00
CA LEU A 109 1.66 -2.71 -31.69
C LEU A 109 2.47 -2.93 -32.96
N LEU A 110 3.60 -3.65 -32.86
CA LEU A 110 4.51 -3.84 -33.99
C LEU A 110 3.91 -4.69 -35.09
N THR A 111 3.09 -5.70 -34.74
CA THR A 111 2.34 -6.49 -35.73
C THR A 111 1.30 -5.64 -36.46
N TRP A 112 0.64 -4.74 -35.74
CA TRP A 112 -0.30 -3.80 -36.37
C TRP A 112 0.44 -2.80 -37.28
N LEU A 113 1.55 -2.22 -36.84
CA LEU A 113 2.36 -1.32 -37.65
C LEU A 113 2.89 -2.01 -38.91
N ASP A 114 3.37 -3.24 -38.80
CA ASP A 114 3.85 -4.05 -39.93
C ASP A 114 2.77 -4.22 -41.02
N ALA A 115 1.52 -4.41 -40.63
CA ALA A 115 0.39 -4.53 -41.56
C ALA A 115 -0.04 -3.18 -42.18
N GLN A 116 0.21 -2.06 -41.51
CA GLN A 116 -0.20 -0.72 -41.99
C GLN A 116 0.90 0.02 -42.74
N TRP A 117 2.16 -0.32 -42.51
CA TRP A 117 3.30 0.39 -43.07
C TRP A 117 3.79 -0.23 -44.38
N PRO A 118 4.22 0.62 -45.34
CA PRO A 118 5.03 0.19 -46.47
C PRO A 118 6.23 -0.65 -46.05
N ALA A 119 6.63 -1.62 -46.87
CA ALA A 119 7.68 -2.60 -46.54
C ALA A 119 9.08 -1.97 -46.35
N ASP A 120 9.34 -0.83 -46.98
CA ASP A 120 10.57 -0.05 -46.89
C ASP A 120 10.69 0.73 -45.57
N ARG A 121 9.58 0.94 -44.86
CA ARG A 121 9.59 1.60 -43.56
C ARG A 121 9.96 0.59 -42.46
N ILE A 122 11.22 0.67 -42.03
CA ILE A 122 11.83 -0.26 -41.05
C ILE A 122 12.15 0.37 -39.69
N GLU A 123 12.36 1.68 -39.62
CA GLU A 123 12.80 2.36 -38.40
C GLU A 123 11.60 2.78 -37.53
N LEU A 124 11.69 2.56 -36.22
CA LEU A 124 10.63 3.00 -35.29
C LEU A 124 10.59 4.52 -35.10
N SER A 125 11.66 5.24 -35.47
CA SER A 125 11.67 6.72 -35.45
C SER A 125 10.73 7.34 -36.49
N ALA A 126 10.29 6.56 -37.49
CA ALA A 126 9.33 6.98 -38.50
C ALA A 126 7.87 6.94 -38.01
N ILE A 127 7.63 6.53 -36.76
CA ILE A 127 6.30 6.63 -36.12
C ILE A 127 5.86 8.08 -36.11
N SER A 128 4.74 8.37 -36.78
CA SER A 128 4.13 9.69 -36.83
C SER A 128 2.93 9.80 -35.88
N PRO A 129 2.54 11.02 -35.45
CA PRO A 129 1.28 11.24 -34.73
C PRO A 129 0.05 10.61 -35.42
N ALA A 130 0.00 10.65 -36.76
CA ALA A 130 -1.09 10.08 -37.54
C ALA A 130 -1.13 8.54 -37.52
N ASP A 131 0.01 7.87 -37.33
CA ASP A 131 0.05 6.42 -37.09
C ASP A 131 -0.55 6.10 -35.71
N LEU A 132 -0.24 6.93 -34.73
CA LEU A 132 -0.75 6.79 -33.37
C LEU A 132 -2.25 7.01 -33.30
N ASP A 133 -2.79 8.06 -33.93
CA ASP A 133 -4.25 8.28 -33.97
C ASP A 133 -5.00 7.11 -34.63
N ARG A 134 -4.42 6.52 -35.69
CA ARG A 134 -4.97 5.31 -36.31
C ARG A 134 -4.91 4.12 -35.37
N TYR A 135 -3.80 3.94 -34.65
CA TYR A 135 -3.67 2.88 -33.66
C TYR A 135 -4.63 3.07 -32.48
N ASN A 136 -4.80 4.30 -32.00
CA ASN A 136 -5.73 4.62 -30.92
C ASN A 136 -7.17 4.26 -31.31
N ARG A 137 -7.60 4.65 -32.52
CA ARG A 137 -8.90 4.25 -33.06
C ARG A 137 -9.02 2.73 -33.18
N HIS A 138 -7.96 2.05 -33.62
CA HIS A 138 -7.93 0.59 -33.67
C HIS A 138 -8.07 -0.06 -32.27
N LEU A 139 -7.44 0.51 -31.24
CA LEU A 139 -7.60 0.03 -29.86
C LEU A 139 -9.02 0.24 -29.33
N LEU A 140 -9.66 1.36 -29.67
CA LEU A 140 -11.05 1.63 -29.29
C LEU A 140 -12.02 0.65 -29.95
N THR A 141 -11.77 0.23 -31.19
CA THR A 141 -12.61 -0.76 -31.88
C THR A 141 -12.33 -2.18 -31.39
N LEU A 142 -11.07 -2.54 -31.13
CA LEU A 142 -10.70 -3.88 -30.67
C LEU A 142 -11.10 -4.14 -29.21
N PHE A 143 -11.06 -3.10 -28.38
CA PHE A 143 -11.28 -3.19 -26.94
C PHE A 143 -12.26 -2.12 -26.43
N PRO A 144 -13.53 -2.11 -26.87
CA PRO A 144 -14.47 -1.02 -26.56
C PRO A 144 -14.73 -0.83 -25.05
N HIS A 145 -14.69 -1.91 -24.27
CA HIS A 145 -15.00 -1.89 -22.83
C HIS A 145 -13.87 -2.44 -21.95
N ARG A 146 -12.62 -2.40 -22.44
CA ARG A 146 -11.45 -2.89 -21.70
C ARG A 146 -10.39 -1.80 -21.54
N ASP A 147 -10.72 -0.80 -20.72
CA ASP A 147 -9.89 0.38 -20.48
C ASP A 147 -8.46 0.01 -20.07
N GLY A 148 -8.28 -0.92 -19.13
CA GLY A 148 -6.95 -1.36 -18.69
C GLY A 148 -6.13 -2.04 -19.79
N THR A 149 -6.76 -2.73 -20.74
CA THR A 149 -6.05 -3.30 -21.90
C THR A 149 -5.61 -2.21 -22.88
N ARG A 150 -6.45 -1.19 -23.11
CA ARG A 150 -6.08 -0.03 -23.93
C ARG A 150 -4.94 0.76 -23.28
N GLU A 151 -5.01 0.99 -21.97
CA GLU A 151 -3.97 1.65 -21.20
C GLU A 151 -2.63 0.90 -21.30
N ALA A 152 -2.63 -0.42 -21.11
CA ALA A 152 -1.43 -1.24 -21.26
C ALA A 152 -0.83 -1.18 -22.69
N ALA A 153 -1.69 -1.25 -23.70
CA ALA A 153 -1.28 -1.14 -25.11
C ALA A 153 -0.63 0.22 -25.43
N ARG A 154 -1.18 1.31 -24.89
CA ARG A 154 -0.61 2.66 -25.06
C ARG A 154 0.63 2.90 -24.23
N ALA A 155 0.72 2.29 -23.04
CA ALA A 155 1.91 2.32 -22.20
C ALA A 155 3.12 1.69 -22.90
N ALA A 156 2.91 0.63 -23.70
CA ALA A 156 3.97 -0.01 -24.47
C ALA A 156 4.60 0.96 -25.50
N LEU A 157 3.80 1.78 -26.17
CA LEU A 157 4.34 2.79 -27.07
C LEU A 157 5.10 3.88 -26.30
N ARG A 158 4.54 4.36 -25.19
CA ARG A 158 5.22 5.35 -24.35
C ARG A 158 6.55 4.81 -23.79
N LEU A 159 6.66 3.49 -23.60
CA LEU A 159 7.90 2.83 -23.19
C LEU A 159 9.03 3.03 -24.20
N LEU A 160 8.74 3.00 -25.51
CA LEU A 160 9.74 3.30 -26.56
C LEU A 160 10.27 4.73 -26.44
N TRP A 161 9.39 5.70 -26.17
CA TRP A 161 9.80 7.09 -25.98
C TRP A 161 10.60 7.28 -24.69
N ARG A 162 10.18 6.66 -23.58
CA ARG A 162 10.87 6.79 -22.30
C ARG A 162 12.28 6.21 -22.33
N TRP A 163 12.44 5.04 -22.95
CA TRP A 163 13.72 4.34 -23.06
C TRP A 163 14.47 4.64 -24.37
N ARG A 164 14.12 5.75 -25.04
CA ARG A 164 14.65 6.13 -26.35
C ARG A 164 16.18 6.21 -26.41
N ILE A 165 16.85 6.62 -25.32
CA ILE A 165 18.31 6.73 -25.28
C ILE A 165 19.05 5.43 -25.65
N HIS A 166 18.41 4.27 -25.51
CA HIS A 166 18.95 2.95 -25.85
C HIS A 166 18.57 2.45 -27.25
N LEU A 167 17.76 3.21 -28.00
CA LEU A 167 17.21 2.81 -29.29
C LEU A 167 18.03 3.31 -30.49
N GLY A 168 19.00 4.21 -30.31
CA GLY A 168 19.82 4.71 -31.44
C GLY A 168 18.96 5.40 -32.50
N ASN A 169 18.98 4.93 -33.74
CA ASN A 169 18.17 5.52 -34.83
C ASN A 169 16.67 5.23 -34.72
N ASP A 170 16.26 4.30 -33.85
CA ASP A 170 14.85 3.91 -33.64
C ASP A 170 14.12 4.78 -32.59
N GLN A 171 14.74 5.90 -32.20
CA GLN A 171 14.20 6.81 -31.19
C GLN A 171 12.91 7.51 -31.65
N LEU A 172 11.85 7.40 -30.85
CA LEU A 172 10.66 8.24 -31.04
C LEU A 172 11.01 9.72 -30.81
N ARG A 173 10.51 10.57 -31.71
CA ARG A 173 10.83 12.00 -31.74
C ARG A 173 9.90 12.88 -30.88
N PHE A 174 8.81 12.33 -30.36
CA PHE A 174 7.80 13.05 -29.56
C PHE A 174 7.21 12.12 -28.49
N ASP A 175 6.70 12.67 -27.38
CA ASP A 175 6.01 11.86 -26.35
C ASP A 175 4.59 11.56 -26.83
N PRO A 176 4.18 10.28 -26.92
CA PRO A 176 2.79 9.94 -27.23
C PRO A 176 1.75 10.57 -26.28
N LEU A 177 2.12 10.95 -25.05
CA LEU A 177 1.21 11.66 -24.15
C LEU A 177 0.81 13.05 -24.64
N ASP A 178 1.61 13.68 -25.49
CA ASP A 178 1.31 15.01 -26.03
C ASP A 178 0.14 14.96 -27.03
N LEU A 179 -0.31 13.75 -27.42
CA LEU A 179 -1.47 13.57 -28.30
C LEU A 179 -2.78 13.59 -27.52
N ASP A 180 -3.70 14.43 -28.00
CA ASP A 180 -5.05 14.53 -27.45
C ASP A 180 -5.78 13.19 -27.50
N GLY A 181 -6.37 12.78 -26.38
CA GLY A 181 -7.13 11.53 -26.29
C GLY A 181 -6.27 10.25 -26.29
N TRP A 182 -4.94 10.37 -26.14
CA TRP A 182 -4.07 9.22 -25.95
C TRP A 182 -4.23 8.58 -24.56
N SER A 183 -4.57 9.35 -23.53
CA SER A 183 -4.83 8.78 -22.20
C SER A 183 -6.25 8.23 -22.08
N GLU A 184 -6.43 7.16 -21.30
CA GLU A 184 -7.77 6.77 -20.86
C GLU A 184 -8.28 7.81 -19.86
N LYS A 185 -9.56 8.19 -19.97
CA LYS A 185 -10.22 8.92 -18.90
C LYS A 185 -10.27 7.98 -17.71
N ARG A 186 -9.36 8.18 -16.76
CA ARG A 186 -9.30 7.42 -15.52
C ARG A 186 -10.63 7.62 -14.81
N THR A 187 -11.56 6.68 -14.95
CA THR A 187 -12.68 6.59 -14.01
C THR A 187 -12.01 6.48 -12.65
N GLN A 188 -12.39 7.32 -11.69
CA GLN A 188 -11.77 7.39 -10.35
C GLN A 188 -12.03 6.12 -9.51
N ARG A 189 -11.99 4.92 -10.10
CA ARG A 189 -12.05 3.65 -9.39
C ARG A 189 -10.63 3.29 -8.94
N GLY A 190 -10.28 3.84 -7.78
CA GLY A 190 -9.00 3.60 -7.13
C GLY A 190 -8.41 4.89 -6.59
N ARG A 191 -9.12 5.51 -5.65
CA ARG A 191 -8.68 6.69 -4.91
C ARG A 191 -7.64 6.23 -3.86
N GLU A 192 -6.45 5.81 -4.30
CA GLU A 192 -5.30 5.61 -3.40
C GLU A 192 -4.98 6.91 -2.66
N ASN A 193 -5.24 8.04 -3.32
CA ASN A 193 -5.14 9.40 -2.78
C ASN A 193 -6.52 10.09 -2.74
N GLY A 194 -7.56 9.38 -2.29
CA GLY A 194 -8.90 9.94 -2.16
C GLY A 194 -9.24 10.53 -0.80
N THR A 195 -8.37 10.31 0.18
CA THR A 195 -8.47 10.94 1.49
C THR A 195 -8.14 12.41 1.32
N ASP A 196 -9.06 13.28 1.74
CA ASP A 196 -8.79 14.71 1.77
C ASP A 196 -7.52 14.97 2.58
N ARG A 197 -6.75 15.95 2.13
CA ARG A 197 -5.49 16.30 2.78
C ARG A 197 -5.79 16.60 4.26
N LEU A 198 -5.15 15.85 5.15
CA LEU A 198 -5.29 16.06 6.59
C LEU A 198 -4.97 17.53 6.90
N PRO A 199 -5.87 18.27 7.59
CA PRO A 199 -5.61 19.66 7.95
C PRO A 199 -4.31 19.76 8.74
N GLU A 200 -3.56 20.84 8.53
CA GLU A 200 -2.23 21.01 9.13
C GLU A 200 -2.28 21.03 10.66
N GLY A 201 -3.37 21.57 11.24
CA GLY A 201 -3.64 21.52 12.68
C GLY A 201 -3.89 20.12 13.25
N VAL A 202 -4.09 19.11 12.39
CA VAL A 202 -4.19 17.70 12.77
C VAL A 202 -2.89 16.96 12.48
N LEU A 203 -2.24 17.26 11.35
CA LEU A 203 -1.00 16.62 10.91
C LEU A 203 0.15 16.87 11.89
N GLY A 204 0.32 18.12 12.34
CA GLY A 204 1.38 18.52 13.28
C GLY A 204 1.33 17.74 14.60
N PRO A 205 0.20 17.76 15.33
CA PRO A 205 0.05 16.99 16.57
C PRO A 205 0.23 15.49 16.37
N LEU A 206 -0.29 14.90 15.28
CA LEU A 206 -0.10 13.48 14.98
C LEU A 206 1.38 13.13 14.75
N LEU A 207 2.11 13.98 14.03
CA LEU A 207 3.54 13.77 13.78
C LEU A 207 4.35 13.88 15.08
N VAL A 208 4.05 14.88 15.93
CA VAL A 208 4.69 15.03 17.24
C VAL A 208 4.42 13.82 18.13
N TRP A 209 3.18 13.34 18.18
CA TRP A 209 2.83 12.14 18.94
C TRP A 209 3.47 10.87 18.36
N ALA A 210 3.56 10.73 17.04
CA ALA A 210 4.22 9.60 16.40
C ALA A 210 5.73 9.58 16.69
N LEU A 211 6.39 10.73 16.62
CA LEU A 211 7.82 10.87 16.97
C LEU A 211 8.05 10.57 18.45
N ARG A 212 7.27 11.16 19.36
CA ARG A 212 7.32 10.80 20.79
C ARG A 212 7.02 9.33 21.02
N PHE A 213 6.13 8.71 20.25
CA PHE A 213 5.86 7.29 20.39
C PHE A 213 7.06 6.44 19.96
N ILE A 214 7.81 6.84 18.93
CA ILE A 214 9.02 6.14 18.47
C ILE A 214 10.19 6.38 19.44
N ASP A 215 10.33 7.60 19.96
CA ASP A 215 11.45 8.02 20.80
C ASP A 215 11.24 7.60 22.26
N ASP A 216 10.02 7.77 22.81
CA ASP A 216 9.71 7.51 24.22
C ASP A 216 9.21 6.06 24.45
N PHE A 217 8.70 5.37 23.42
CA PHE A 217 8.18 4.01 23.55
C PHE A 217 8.87 3.03 22.59
N ALA A 218 9.30 1.88 23.11
CA ALA A 218 9.92 0.79 22.33
C ALA A 218 8.87 0.01 21.50
N GLY A 219 8.17 0.69 20.59
CA GLY A 219 7.16 0.12 19.70
C GLY A 219 7.70 -0.21 18.31
N GLN A 220 7.21 -1.30 17.71
CA GLN A 220 7.47 -1.59 16.29
C GLN A 220 6.34 -1.03 15.42
N VAL A 221 6.70 -0.15 14.47
CA VAL A 221 5.75 0.33 13.46
C VAL A 221 5.44 -0.80 12.47
N ALA A 222 4.16 -1.20 12.39
CA ALA A 222 3.71 -2.20 11.45
C ALA A 222 3.37 -1.56 10.09
N LEU A 223 4.24 -1.74 9.10
CA LEU A 223 4.07 -1.20 7.74
C LEU A 223 3.05 -1.98 6.88
N ASP A 224 2.66 -3.19 7.30
CA ASP A 224 1.68 -4.04 6.61
C ASP A 224 0.31 -3.94 7.29
N ARG A 225 -0.75 -3.64 6.54
CA ARG A 225 -2.16 -3.56 7.02
C ARG A 225 -2.66 -4.82 7.72
N HIS A 226 -2.12 -6.00 7.42
CA HIS A 226 -2.56 -7.26 8.01
C HIS A 226 -1.90 -7.54 9.37
N ARG A 227 -0.71 -7.00 9.62
CA ARG A 227 0.04 -7.15 10.87
C ARG A 227 -0.64 -6.50 12.08
N PRO A 228 -1.13 -5.23 12.06
CA PRO A 228 -1.87 -4.66 13.17
C PRO A 228 -3.22 -5.37 13.36
N LYS A 229 -3.91 -5.81 12.29
CA LYS A 229 -5.13 -6.62 12.43
C LYS A 229 -4.89 -7.93 13.18
N ARG A 230 -3.75 -8.59 12.94
CA ARG A 230 -3.37 -9.82 13.66
C ARG A 230 -2.96 -9.55 15.10
N ILE A 231 -2.24 -8.45 15.35
CA ILE A 231 -1.86 -8.02 16.70
C ILE A 231 -3.11 -7.67 17.51
N MET A 232 -4.01 -6.86 16.95
CA MET A 232 -5.30 -6.54 17.56
C MET A 232 -6.16 -7.78 17.77
N LYS A 233 -6.19 -8.75 16.83
CA LYS A 233 -6.95 -9.99 17.03
C LYS A 233 -6.38 -10.89 18.13
N ARG A 234 -5.05 -10.89 18.35
CA ARG A 234 -4.38 -11.69 19.39
C ARG A 234 -4.32 -11.00 20.75
N HIS A 235 -4.26 -9.68 20.75
CA HIS A 235 -3.99 -8.83 21.91
C HIS A 235 -5.00 -7.69 21.99
N ASP A 236 -6.25 -7.93 21.59
CA ASP A 236 -7.33 -6.99 21.82
C ASP A 236 -7.35 -6.72 23.33
N PRO A 237 -7.07 -5.50 23.79
CA PRO A 237 -6.93 -5.24 25.23
C PRO A 237 -8.26 -5.39 25.97
N ALA A 238 -9.37 -5.66 25.24
CA ALA A 238 -10.69 -5.96 25.77
C ALA A 238 -11.12 -4.93 26.83
N ILE A 239 -10.96 -3.66 26.47
CA ILE A 239 -11.25 -2.51 27.33
C ILE A 239 -12.68 -2.08 27.11
N TYR A 240 -13.48 -2.05 28.17
CA TYR A 240 -14.88 -1.64 28.16
C TYR A 240 -15.08 -0.44 29.10
N PRO A 241 -15.18 0.78 28.55
CA PRO A 241 -15.48 1.97 29.33
C PRO A 241 -16.89 1.87 29.94
N GLY A 242 -16.99 2.23 31.21
CA GLY A 242 -18.26 2.37 31.93
C GLY A 242 -18.25 3.66 32.76
N GLU A 243 -19.42 4.04 33.29
CA GLU A 243 -19.60 5.26 34.08
C GLU A 243 -18.73 5.27 35.33
N TYR A 244 -18.80 4.19 36.12
CA TYR A 244 -18.08 4.07 37.39
C TYR A 244 -16.72 3.39 37.29
N ILE A 245 -16.48 2.59 36.25
CA ILE A 245 -15.22 1.84 36.05
C ILE A 245 -14.94 1.65 34.57
N THR A 246 -13.65 1.58 34.21
CA THR A 246 -13.20 1.07 32.92
C THR A 246 -12.71 -0.36 33.11
N CYS A 247 -13.37 -1.33 32.49
CA CYS A 247 -13.04 -2.74 32.63
C CYS A 247 -11.93 -3.14 31.65
N VAL A 248 -10.88 -3.80 32.13
CA VAL A 248 -9.89 -4.49 31.29
C VAL A 248 -10.18 -5.98 31.38
N ASN A 249 -11.01 -6.47 30.46
CA ASN A 249 -11.58 -7.80 30.57
C ASN A 249 -10.53 -8.88 30.32
N ASP A 250 -10.49 -9.84 31.24
CA ASP A 250 -9.73 -11.06 31.13
C ASP A 250 -10.67 -12.18 31.60
N PRO A 251 -11.28 -12.93 30.66
CA PRO A 251 -12.31 -13.91 30.97
C PRO A 251 -11.88 -14.94 32.02
N ALA A 252 -10.58 -15.25 32.13
CA ALA A 252 -10.08 -16.19 33.12
C ALA A 252 -10.10 -15.66 34.56
N LYS A 253 -10.20 -14.33 34.75
CA LYS A 253 -10.05 -13.67 36.06
C LYS A 253 -11.19 -12.73 36.42
N ALA A 254 -12.07 -12.38 35.47
CA ALA A 254 -13.16 -11.43 35.70
C ALA A 254 -14.20 -11.98 36.69
N LEU A 255 -14.56 -11.18 37.72
CA LEU A 255 -15.57 -11.61 38.70
C LEU A 255 -16.98 -11.72 38.10
N CYS A 256 -17.30 -10.92 37.10
CA CYS A 256 -18.59 -10.96 36.42
C CYS A 256 -18.84 -12.28 35.67
N GLU A 257 -17.78 -13.00 35.29
CA GLU A 257 -17.87 -14.34 34.70
C GLU A 257 -18.26 -15.40 35.74
N LYS A 258 -17.85 -15.25 37.01
CA LYS A 258 -18.28 -16.17 38.09
C LYS A 258 -19.79 -16.10 38.36
N ALA A 259 -20.40 -14.95 38.07
CA ALA A 259 -21.83 -14.74 38.23
C ALA A 259 -22.64 -15.13 36.98
N ARG A 260 -21.99 -15.49 35.87
CA ARG A 260 -22.64 -15.83 34.60
C ARG A 260 -23.37 -17.17 34.71
N ARG A 261 -24.65 -17.19 34.33
CA ARG A 261 -25.45 -18.41 34.14
C ARG A 261 -25.71 -18.59 32.65
N GLY A 262 -25.04 -19.56 32.02
CA GLY A 262 -25.22 -19.92 30.60
C GLY A 262 -24.07 -19.51 29.66
N ASN A 263 -24.19 -19.89 28.38
CA ASN A 263 -23.19 -19.60 27.34
C ASN A 263 -23.41 -18.17 26.79
N GLY A 264 -22.47 -17.27 27.07
CA GLY A 264 -22.46 -15.90 26.54
C GLY A 264 -21.44 -15.71 25.41
N GLU A 265 -21.59 -14.65 24.63
CA GLU A 265 -20.75 -14.30 23.46
C GLU A 265 -19.31 -13.82 23.82
N GLY A 266 -18.79 -14.16 25.00
CA GLY A 266 -17.45 -13.78 25.43
C GLY A 266 -17.27 -12.32 25.88
N LEU A 267 -18.35 -11.52 25.93
CA LEU A 267 -18.37 -10.16 26.46
C LEU A 267 -18.51 -10.14 28.00
N PRO A 268 -18.06 -9.10 28.73
CA PRO A 268 -18.31 -9.00 30.17
C PRO A 268 -19.81 -8.99 30.51
N SER A 269 -20.22 -9.67 31.58
CA SER A 269 -21.60 -9.59 32.09
C SER A 269 -21.83 -8.29 32.88
N HIS A 270 -22.57 -7.34 32.30
CA HIS A 270 -22.85 -6.05 32.95
C HIS A 270 -23.69 -6.21 34.23
N GLY A 271 -24.68 -7.10 34.23
CA GLY A 271 -25.55 -7.35 35.38
C GLY A 271 -24.87 -8.08 36.55
N GLY A 272 -23.74 -8.75 36.29
CA GLY A 272 -22.92 -9.43 37.32
C GLY A 272 -21.67 -8.65 37.71
N CYS A 273 -21.52 -7.40 37.25
CA CYS A 273 -20.34 -6.61 37.52
C CYS A 273 -20.30 -6.15 38.98
N LEU A 274 -19.11 -6.24 39.61
CA LEU A 274 -18.86 -5.79 40.99
C LEU A 274 -17.74 -4.73 41.00
N PRO A 275 -18.05 -3.47 40.67
CA PRO A 275 -17.05 -2.42 40.46
C PRO A 275 -16.11 -2.16 41.65
N LEU A 276 -16.63 -2.25 42.88
CA LEU A 276 -15.83 -1.99 44.09
C LEU A 276 -14.91 -3.17 44.49
N ALA A 277 -15.16 -4.37 43.98
CA ALA A 277 -14.46 -5.59 44.40
C ALA A 277 -13.62 -6.22 43.27
N CYS A 278 -13.94 -5.91 42.01
CA CYS A 278 -13.29 -6.54 40.87
C CYS A 278 -11.89 -5.97 40.65
N ARG A 279 -10.87 -6.84 40.61
CA ARG A 279 -9.47 -6.45 40.35
C ARG A 279 -9.18 -6.08 38.89
N LYS A 280 -10.20 -6.14 38.02
CA LYS A 280 -10.10 -5.84 36.59
C LYS A 280 -10.65 -4.45 36.24
N VAL A 281 -10.71 -3.57 37.24
CA VAL A 281 -11.15 -2.19 37.09
C VAL A 281 -9.95 -1.27 36.99
N THR A 282 -10.03 -0.34 36.05
CA THR A 282 -9.15 0.81 35.94
C THR A 282 -9.97 2.06 36.18
N LEU A 283 -9.46 2.97 37.00
CA LEU A 283 -10.10 4.25 37.28
C LEU A 283 -9.54 5.32 36.35
N THR A 284 -10.36 5.78 35.41
CA THR A 284 -10.06 6.99 34.64
C THR A 284 -10.46 8.24 35.45
N PRO A 285 -9.96 9.44 35.09
CA PRO A 285 -10.43 10.68 35.70
C PRO A 285 -11.96 10.81 35.70
N GLN A 286 -12.63 10.40 34.62
CA GLN A 286 -14.08 10.40 34.51
C GLN A 286 -14.76 9.45 35.51
N ASN A 287 -14.18 8.26 35.72
CA ASN A 287 -14.70 7.31 36.71
C ASN A 287 -14.58 7.85 38.14
N ILE A 288 -13.46 8.50 38.44
CA ILE A 288 -13.22 9.14 39.74
C ILE A 288 -14.25 10.24 39.96
N THR A 289 -14.46 11.13 38.98
CA THR A 289 -15.49 12.18 39.06
C THR A 289 -16.90 11.61 39.26
N ALA A 290 -17.24 10.49 38.61
CA ALA A 290 -18.54 9.84 38.79
C ALA A 290 -18.70 9.32 40.23
N TRP A 291 -17.68 8.68 40.81
CA TRP A 291 -17.71 8.23 42.20
C TRP A 291 -17.78 9.40 43.20
N GLN A 292 -17.02 10.47 42.95
CA GLN A 292 -17.05 11.67 43.78
C GLN A 292 -18.44 12.34 43.72
N SER A 293 -19.05 12.39 42.54
CA SER A 293 -20.41 12.91 42.36
C SER A 293 -21.46 12.07 43.08
N GLU A 294 -21.28 10.75 43.13
CA GLU A 294 -22.16 9.85 43.89
C GLU A 294 -22.04 10.07 45.39
N ILE A 295 -20.82 10.27 45.92
CA ILE A 295 -20.61 10.64 47.34
C ILE A 295 -21.37 11.94 47.66
N VAL A 296 -21.19 12.98 46.85
CA VAL A 296 -21.87 14.28 47.04
C VAL A 296 -23.39 14.11 47.01
N ARG A 297 -23.92 13.28 46.11
CA ARG A 297 -25.35 12.98 46.01
C ARG A 297 -25.88 12.28 47.26
N ILE A 298 -25.13 11.29 47.76
CA ILE A 298 -25.47 10.57 48.99
C ILE A 298 -25.49 11.55 50.18
N ASP A 299 -24.46 12.37 50.32
CA ASP A 299 -24.34 13.36 51.41
C ASP A 299 -25.50 14.36 51.39
N GLY A 300 -25.83 14.89 50.21
CA GLY A 300 -27.00 15.75 50.04
C GLY A 300 -28.31 15.06 50.41
N ARG A 301 -28.46 13.76 50.12
CA ARG A 301 -29.68 13.00 50.45
C ARG A 301 -29.78 12.73 51.95
N VAL A 302 -28.68 12.39 52.61
CA VAL A 302 -28.63 12.14 54.07
C VAL A 302 -28.94 13.43 54.86
N ALA A 303 -28.46 14.58 54.37
CA ALA A 303 -28.69 15.90 54.97
C ALA A 303 -30.09 16.48 54.69
N SER A 304 -30.82 15.95 53.71
CA SER A 304 -32.13 16.49 53.29
C SER A 304 -33.21 16.38 54.36
N ARG A 305 -34.20 17.30 54.31
CA ARG A 305 -35.40 17.28 55.16
C ARG A 305 -36.67 17.03 54.33
N PRO A 306 -37.67 16.28 54.86
CA PRO A 306 -37.68 15.59 56.16
C PRO A 306 -36.64 14.47 56.22
N THR A 307 -36.19 14.13 57.44
CA THR A 307 -35.10 13.16 57.60
C THR A 307 -35.50 11.79 57.08
N LEU A 308 -34.56 11.11 56.40
CA LEU A 308 -34.77 9.78 55.88
C LEU A 308 -35.08 8.77 57.01
N PRO A 309 -35.86 7.71 56.73
CA PRO A 309 -36.03 6.60 57.65
C PRO A 309 -34.67 6.02 58.10
N PRO A 310 -34.50 5.63 59.38
CA PRO A 310 -33.21 5.22 59.93
C PRO A 310 -32.47 4.15 59.11
N ARG A 311 -33.20 3.12 58.64
CA ARG A 311 -32.63 2.05 57.81
C ARG A 311 -32.10 2.56 56.48
N LEU A 312 -32.80 3.48 55.83
CA LEU A 312 -32.37 4.04 54.54
C LEU A 312 -31.15 4.93 54.71
N ARG A 313 -31.11 5.72 55.79
CA ARG A 313 -29.93 6.51 56.14
C ARG A 313 -28.71 5.63 56.36
N GLN A 314 -28.83 4.58 57.17
CA GLN A 314 -27.73 3.65 57.45
C GLN A 314 -27.20 2.96 56.17
N LEU A 315 -28.10 2.59 55.25
CA LEU A 315 -27.69 1.99 53.95
C LEU A 315 -26.90 2.98 53.09
N LEU A 316 -27.33 4.24 53.03
CA LEU A 316 -26.63 5.29 52.28
C LEU A 316 -25.26 5.61 52.89
N GLU A 317 -25.17 5.71 54.22
CA GLU A 317 -23.92 5.92 54.94
C GLU A 317 -22.95 4.75 54.74
N SER A 318 -23.44 3.50 54.80
CA SER A 318 -22.64 2.30 54.49
C SER A 318 -22.13 2.34 53.05
N ARG A 319 -22.99 2.68 52.09
CA ARG A 319 -22.63 2.77 50.67
C ARG A 319 -21.56 3.84 50.44
N ARG A 320 -21.69 5.00 51.09
CA ARG A 320 -20.70 6.08 51.06
C ARG A 320 -19.35 5.59 51.57
N ALA A 321 -19.33 4.91 52.72
CA ALA A 321 -18.12 4.37 53.31
C ALA A 321 -17.40 3.39 52.37
N GLU A 322 -18.14 2.48 51.72
CA GLU A 322 -17.58 1.55 50.72
C GLU A 322 -16.91 2.26 49.54
N ILE A 323 -17.53 3.34 49.03
CA ILE A 323 -16.98 4.10 47.88
C ILE A 323 -15.71 4.83 48.30
N VAL A 324 -15.71 5.47 49.48
CA VAL A 324 -14.54 6.18 50.02
C VAL A 324 -13.38 5.21 50.23
N GLU A 325 -13.62 4.08 50.89
CA GLU A 325 -12.61 3.05 51.11
C GLU A 325 -12.02 2.55 49.79
N PHE A 326 -12.87 2.29 48.80
CA PHE A 326 -12.43 1.86 47.48
C PHE A 326 -11.54 2.90 46.78
N LEU A 327 -11.91 4.19 46.79
CA LEU A 327 -11.10 5.25 46.19
C LEU A 327 -9.75 5.39 46.91
N THR A 328 -9.76 5.39 48.24
CA THR A 328 -8.53 5.46 49.07
C THR A 328 -7.61 4.27 48.82
N ALA A 329 -8.15 3.05 48.77
CA ALA A 329 -7.37 1.84 48.48
C ALA A 329 -6.72 1.87 47.08
N ASN A 330 -7.27 2.65 46.14
CA ASN A 330 -6.73 2.85 44.80
C ASN A 330 -5.93 4.16 44.65
N GLY A 331 -5.47 4.73 45.77
CA GLY A 331 -4.61 5.91 45.78
C GLY A 331 -5.26 7.19 45.27
N GLN A 332 -6.59 7.26 45.28
CA GLN A 332 -7.34 8.46 44.91
C GLN A 332 -7.77 9.20 46.17
N GLU A 333 -7.52 10.51 46.20
CA GLU A 333 -7.93 11.36 47.32
C GLU A 333 -9.46 11.54 47.26
N ALA A 334 -10.16 11.06 48.30
CA ALA A 334 -11.60 11.24 48.40
C ALA A 334 -11.89 12.70 48.75
N VAL A 335 -12.88 13.32 48.08
CA VAL A 335 -13.28 14.70 48.34
C VAL A 335 -13.70 14.81 49.81
N PRO A 336 -13.12 15.76 50.60
CA PRO A 336 -13.54 15.95 51.98
C PRO A 336 -15.01 16.37 52.05
N ALA A 337 -15.69 15.89 53.11
CA ALA A 337 -17.12 16.05 53.35
C ALA A 337 -17.57 17.52 53.44
#